data_AF-A0A4Q6XDB0-F1
#
_entry.id   AF-A0A4Q6XDB0-F1
#
_cell.length_a   1.000
_cell.length_b   1.000
_cell.length_c   1.000
_cell.angle_alpha   90.00
_cell.angle_beta   90.00
_cell.angle_gamma   90.00
#
_symmetry.space_group_name_H-M   'P 1'
#
loop_
_entity.id
_entity.type
_entity.pdbx_description
1 polymer ?
#
loop_
_entity_poly.entity_id
_entity_poly.type
_entity_poly.pdbx_seq_one_letter_code
_entity_poly.pdbx_strand_id
1 'polypeptide(L)'
;MDKACDLINKIQDFDKNIHQLNEIYEQSNSIMDEIVLAATYSEIDLRVCQNLKDYLNGVVQNKLNHCQQLITKKQKQPKENSVVQTFEHKIANVLINTVHPIKQGSQTPIYNMRETIDNFCTKPLDIIEIFIINLINF
;
A
#
# COMPACT_ATOMS: atom_id res chain seq x y z
N MET A 1 -36.53 19.77 8.23
CA MET A 1 -36.33 18.48 7.55
C MET A 1 -36.38 17.40 8.62
N ASP A 2 -36.82 16.19 8.30
CA ASP A 2 -36.77 15.07 9.23
C ASP A 2 -35.30 14.71 9.49
N LYS A 3 -34.83 14.82 10.74
CA LYS A 3 -33.44 14.60 11.13
C LYS A 3 -32.97 13.20 10.76
N ALA A 4 -33.86 12.21 10.79
CA ALA A 4 -33.55 10.86 10.37
C ALA A 4 -33.24 10.79 8.87
N CYS A 5 -34.02 11.49 8.03
CA CYS A 5 -33.77 11.58 6.60
C CYS A 5 -32.44 12.25 6.27
N ASP A 6 -32.08 13.32 6.99
CA ASP A 6 -30.81 14.03 6.79
C ASP A 6 -29.62 13.12 7.08
N LEU A 7 -29.68 12.34 8.16
CA LEU A 7 -28.66 11.37 8.53
C LEU A 7 -28.57 10.21 7.52
N ILE A 8 -29.70 9.72 7.01
CA ILE A 8 -29.72 8.71 5.94
C ILE A 8 -29.01 9.23 4.69
N ASN A 9 -29.33 10.44 4.24
CA ASN A 9 -28.70 11.05 3.07
C ASN A 9 -27.19 11.18 3.27
N LYS A 10 -26.75 11.58 4.48
CA LYS A 10 -25.33 11.70 4.82
C LYS A 10 -24.60 10.36 4.77
N ILE A 11 -25.21 9.29 5.29
CA ILE A 11 -24.65 7.93 5.21
C ILE A 11 -24.60 7.46 3.75
N GLN A 12 -25.61 7.75 2.93
CA GLN A 12 -25.64 7.40 1.52
C GLN A 12 -24.58 8.13 0.70
N ASP A 13 -24.36 9.41 0.98
CA ASP A 13 -23.30 10.18 0.33
C ASP A 13 -21.92 9.68 0.76
N PHE A 14 -21.75 9.35 2.04
CA PHE A 14 -20.55 8.66 2.51
C PHE A 14 -20.33 7.34 1.77
N ASP A 15 -21.38 6.52 1.57
CA ASP A 15 -21.31 5.24 0.87
C ASP A 15 -20.87 5.38 -0.60
N LYS A 16 -21.43 6.35 -1.33
CA LYS A 16 -21.10 6.58 -2.74
C LYS A 16 -19.67 7.08 -2.96
N ASN A 17 -19.12 7.85 -2.02
CA ASN A 17 -17.82 8.48 -2.18
C ASN A 17 -16.67 7.49 -1.88
N ILE A 18 -15.63 7.56 -2.72
CA ILE A 18 -14.39 6.79 -2.53
C ILE A 18 -13.53 7.55 -1.52
N HIS A 19 -13.18 6.87 -0.43
CA HIS A 19 -12.39 7.44 0.65
C HIS A 19 -11.12 6.61 0.87
N GLN A 20 -10.04 7.29 1.24
CA GLN A 20 -8.87 6.63 1.79
C GLN A 20 -9.17 6.06 3.19
N LEU A 21 -8.33 5.15 3.68
CA LEU A 21 -8.58 4.46 4.94
C LEU A 21 -8.75 5.40 6.13
N ASN A 22 -7.90 6.42 6.24
CA ASN A 22 -7.98 7.47 7.26
C ASN A 22 -9.31 8.26 7.18
N GLU A 23 -9.71 8.65 5.96
CA GLU A 23 -10.95 9.39 5.71
C GLU A 23 -12.20 8.57 6.07
N ILE A 24 -12.17 7.25 5.85
CA ILE A 24 -13.24 6.33 6.26
C ILE A 24 -13.48 6.45 7.78
N TYR A 25 -12.41 6.42 8.58
CA TYR A 25 -12.53 6.50 10.04
C TYR A 25 -13.03 7.87 10.47
N GLU A 26 -12.43 8.96 9.99
CA GLU A 26 -12.80 10.33 10.39
C GLU A 26 -14.26 10.65 10.05
N GLN A 27 -14.68 10.37 8.81
CA GLN A 27 -16.06 10.63 8.41
C GLN A 27 -17.06 9.72 9.12
N SER A 28 -16.73 8.45 9.34
CA SER A 28 -17.61 7.55 10.09
C SER A 28 -17.82 8.02 11.53
N ASN A 29 -16.77 8.51 12.19
CA ASN A 29 -16.88 9.02 13.56
C ASN A 29 -17.72 10.30 13.59
N SER A 30 -17.50 11.22 12.65
CA SER A 30 -18.32 12.45 12.56
C SER A 30 -19.81 12.13 12.38
N ILE A 31 -20.16 11.16 11.52
CA ILE A 31 -21.56 10.78 11.30
C ILE A 31 -22.12 10.06 12.53
N MET A 32 -21.34 9.18 13.16
CA MET A 32 -21.72 8.49 14.40
C MET A 32 -22.04 9.48 15.52
N ASP A 33 -21.19 10.50 15.71
CA ASP A 33 -21.39 11.53 16.72
C ASP A 33 -22.69 12.31 16.46
N GLU A 34 -22.98 12.65 15.20
CA GLU A 34 -24.23 13.31 14.84
C GLU A 34 -25.47 12.45 15.10
N ILE A 35 -25.40 11.14 14.87
CA ILE A 35 -26.49 10.20 15.20
C ILE A 35 -26.71 10.17 16.73
N VAL A 36 -25.63 10.10 17.51
CA VAL A 36 -25.70 10.07 18.97
C VAL A 36 -26.25 11.37 19.53
N LEU A 37 -25.81 12.51 19.00
CA LEU A 37 -26.31 13.83 19.39
C LEU A 37 -27.80 13.98 19.06
N ALA A 38 -28.23 13.57 17.86
CA ALA A 38 -29.64 13.63 17.48
C ALA A 38 -30.54 12.82 18.42
N ALA A 39 -30.09 11.64 18.84
CA ALA A 39 -30.82 10.82 19.82
C ALA A 39 -30.82 11.46 21.22
N THR A 40 -29.69 12.03 21.63
CA THR A 40 -29.54 12.70 22.93
C THR A 40 -30.48 13.89 23.06
N TYR A 41 -30.65 14.65 21.97
CA TYR A 41 -31.57 15.78 21.89
C TYR A 41 -33.00 15.39 21.53
N SER A 42 -33.31 14.08 21.48
CA SER A 42 -34.63 13.55 21.13
C SER A 42 -35.14 14.00 19.74
N GLU A 43 -34.23 14.37 18.83
CA GLU A 43 -34.57 14.66 17.43
C GLU A 43 -34.89 13.37 16.65
N ILE A 44 -34.40 12.23 17.14
CA ILE A 44 -34.73 10.88 16.67
C ILE A 44 -34.97 9.97 17.88
N ASP A 45 -35.80 8.94 17.71
CA ASP A 45 -36.00 7.94 18.75
C ASP A 45 -34.81 6.96 18.85
N LEU A 46 -34.76 6.20 19.95
CA LEU A 46 -33.68 5.26 20.23
C LEU A 46 -33.59 4.12 19.19
N ARG A 47 -34.73 3.69 18.64
CA ARG A 47 -34.78 2.62 17.64
C ARG A 47 -34.21 3.11 16.30
N VAL A 48 -34.57 4.33 15.89
CA VAL A 48 -34.02 4.99 14.70
C VAL A 48 -32.52 5.21 14.88
N CYS A 49 -32.08 5.67 16.05
CA CYS A 49 -30.66 5.78 16.39
C CYS A 49 -29.91 4.46 16.17
N GLN A 50 -30.43 3.35 16.73
CA GLN A 50 -29.81 2.03 16.56
C GLN A 50 -29.74 1.60 15.09
N ASN A 51 -30.85 1.76 14.34
CA ASN A 51 -30.88 1.42 12.92
C ASN A 51 -29.86 2.23 12.10
N LEU A 52 -29.69 3.52 12.40
CA LEU A 52 -28.72 4.37 11.71
C LEU A 52 -27.28 3.97 12.03
N LYS A 53 -26.99 3.60 13.29
CA LYS A 53 -25.68 3.07 13.68
C LYS A 53 -25.35 1.79 12.93
N ASP A 54 -26.30 0.85 12.88
CA ASP A 54 -26.11 -0.42 12.18
C ASP A 54 -25.92 -0.21 10.67
N TYR A 55 -26.67 0.73 10.07
CA TYR A 55 -26.50 1.09 8.67
C TYR A 55 -25.12 1.67 8.38
N LEU A 56 -24.68 2.66 9.18
CA LEU A 56 -23.35 3.26 9.06
C LEU A 56 -22.24 2.20 9.22
N ASN A 57 -22.36 1.33 10.23
CA ASN A 57 -21.38 0.26 10.47
C ASN A 57 -21.29 -0.69 9.26
N GLY A 58 -22.42 -1.07 8.66
CA GLY A 58 -22.44 -1.89 7.44
C GLY A 58 -21.69 -1.23 6.28
N VAL A 59 -21.92 0.07 6.06
CA VAL A 59 -21.21 0.84 5.03
C VAL A 59 -19.70 0.90 5.30
N VAL A 60 -19.30 1.19 6.55
CA VAL A 60 -17.89 1.23 6.95
C VAL A 60 -17.21 -0.12 6.69
N GLN A 61 -17.83 -1.23 7.11
CA GLN A 61 -17.28 -2.57 6.90
C GLN A 61 -17.11 -2.87 5.40
N ASN A 62 -18.08 -2.52 4.57
CA ASN A 62 -17.97 -2.71 3.11
C ASN A 62 -16.78 -1.94 2.52
N LYS A 63 -16.58 -0.68 2.95
CA LYS A 63 -15.44 0.13 2.51
C LYS A 63 -14.11 -0.43 3.00
N LEU A 64 -14.01 -0.84 4.27
CA LEU A 64 -12.80 -1.45 4.82
C LEU A 64 -12.44 -2.76 4.10
N ASN A 65 -13.44 -3.60 3.81
CA ASN A 65 -13.25 -4.83 3.04
C ASN A 65 -12.75 -4.53 1.62
N HIS A 66 -13.26 -3.48 0.98
CA HIS A 66 -12.76 -3.03 -0.32
C HIS A 66 -11.28 -2.61 -0.24
N CYS A 67 -10.90 -1.81 0.75
CA CYS A 67 -9.51 -1.44 0.98
C CYS A 67 -8.61 -2.65 1.19
N GLN A 68 -9.04 -3.63 2.00
CA GLN A 68 -8.30 -4.88 2.21
C GLN A 68 -8.12 -5.67 0.91
N GLN A 69 -9.17 -5.81 0.10
CA GLN A 69 -9.07 -6.50 -1.20
C GLN A 69 -8.07 -5.82 -2.13
N LEU A 70 -8.03 -4.49 -2.16
CA LEU A 70 -7.05 -3.75 -2.96
C LEU A 70 -5.61 -4.01 -2.49
N ILE A 71 -5.39 -4.06 -1.17
CA ILE A 71 -4.08 -4.39 -0.59
C ILE A 71 -3.68 -5.83 -0.95
N THR A 72 -4.57 -6.80 -0.76
CA THR A 72 -4.30 -8.21 -1.06
C THR A 72 -4.10 -8.46 -2.55
N LYS A 73 -4.84 -7.77 -3.44
CA LYS A 73 -4.62 -7.84 -4.89
C LYS A 73 -3.26 -7.29 -5.30
N LYS A 74 -2.83 -6.15 -4.73
CA LYS A 74 -1.47 -5.62 -4.95
C LYS A 74 -0.37 -6.57 -4.49
N GLN A 75 -0.61 -7.36 -3.45
CA GLN A 75 0.34 -8.37 -2.96
C GLN A 75 0.36 -9.66 -3.80
N LYS A 76 -0.77 -10.04 -4.40
CA LYS A 76 -0.91 -11.25 -5.23
C LYS A 76 -0.57 -11.04 -6.70
N GLN A 77 -0.50 -9.80 -7.17
CA GLN A 77 -0.02 -9.53 -8.52
C GLN A 77 1.43 -10.03 -8.59
N PRO A 78 1.78 -10.93 -9.52
CA PRO A 78 3.18 -11.21 -9.79
C PRO A 78 3.81 -9.85 -10.06
N LYS A 79 4.92 -9.53 -9.40
CA LYS A 79 5.78 -8.44 -9.88
C LYS A 79 6.34 -8.91 -11.22
N GLU A 80 5.53 -8.85 -12.28
CA GLU A 80 6.00 -8.96 -13.65
C GLU A 80 7.05 -7.87 -13.81
N ASN A 81 8.31 -8.31 -13.90
CA ASN A 81 9.51 -7.49 -13.93
C ASN A 81 9.79 -6.68 -12.66
N SER A 82 9.89 -7.36 -11.51
CA SER A 82 10.70 -6.83 -10.41
C SER A 82 12.08 -6.44 -10.94
N VAL A 83 12.49 -5.18 -10.75
CA VAL A 83 13.86 -4.71 -11.06
C VAL A 83 14.90 -5.69 -10.50
N VAL A 84 14.61 -6.29 -9.35
CA VAL A 84 15.44 -7.34 -8.72
C VAL A 84 15.58 -8.58 -9.60
N GLN A 85 14.50 -9.10 -10.21
CA GLN A 85 14.57 -10.26 -11.10
C GLN A 85 15.31 -9.92 -12.41
N THR A 86 15.12 -8.71 -12.94
CA THR A 86 15.87 -8.25 -14.11
C THR A 86 17.36 -8.10 -13.78
N PHE A 87 17.68 -7.62 -12.58
CA PHE A 87 19.04 -7.46 -12.09
C PHE A 87 19.71 -8.82 -11.83
N GLU A 88 19.02 -9.76 -11.19
CA GLU A 88 19.47 -11.14 -10.99
C GLU A 88 19.74 -11.83 -12.33
N HIS A 89 18.84 -11.68 -13.31
CA HIS A 89 19.02 -12.29 -14.63
C HIS A 89 20.18 -11.65 -15.41
N LYS A 90 20.34 -10.32 -15.34
CA LYS A 90 21.48 -9.62 -15.96
C LYS A 90 22.81 -10.00 -15.31
N ILE A 91 22.88 -10.09 -13.97
CA ILE A 91 24.08 -10.55 -13.25
C ILE A 91 24.39 -12.00 -13.60
N ALA A 92 23.39 -12.88 -13.66
CA ALA A 92 23.59 -14.28 -14.04
C ALA A 92 24.15 -14.41 -15.47
N ASN A 93 23.66 -13.62 -16.42
CA ASN A 93 24.18 -13.60 -17.79
C ASN A 93 25.61 -13.03 -17.87
N VAL A 94 25.93 -12.00 -17.09
CA VAL A 94 27.31 -11.49 -16.98
C VAL A 94 28.23 -12.56 -16.37
N LEU A 95 27.81 -13.26 -15.32
CA LEU A 95 28.57 -14.36 -14.71
C LEU A 95 28.85 -15.49 -15.70
N ILE A 96 27.86 -15.93 -16.49
CA ILE A 96 28.04 -16.97 -17.52
C ILE A 96 29.03 -16.52 -18.59
N ASN A 97 28.97 -15.26 -19.01
CA ASN A 97 29.87 -14.71 -20.03
C ASN A 97 31.28 -14.35 -19.51
N THR A 98 31.46 -14.23 -18.20
CA THR A 98 32.76 -13.94 -17.57
C THR A 98 33.54 -15.22 -17.22
N VAL A 99 32.90 -16.40 -17.26
CA VAL A 99 33.57 -17.71 -17.17
C VAL A 99 34.05 -18.16 -18.56
N HIS A 100 34.79 -17.29 -19.25
CA HIS A 100 35.75 -17.73 -20.26
C HIS A 100 37.16 -17.55 -19.67
N PRO A 101 38.05 -18.54 -19.80
CA PRO A 101 39.16 -18.72 -18.87
C PRO A 101 40.28 -17.74 -19.18
N ILE A 102 40.33 -16.60 -18.49
CA ILE A 102 41.52 -15.76 -18.49
C ILE A 102 42.51 -16.39 -17.52
N LYS A 103 43.58 -16.87 -18.14
CA LYS A 103 44.75 -17.53 -17.59
C LYS A 103 45.35 -16.78 -16.39
N GLN A 104 45.73 -17.56 -15.39
CA GLN A 104 46.85 -17.38 -14.47
C GLN A 104 47.01 -16.01 -13.79
N GLY A 105 46.78 -16.03 -12.47
CA GLY A 105 47.60 -15.23 -11.54
C GLY A 105 47.02 -13.89 -11.11
N SER A 106 45.82 -13.85 -10.54
CA SER A 106 45.42 -12.85 -9.54
C SER A 106 44.14 -13.30 -8.87
N GLN A 107 43.90 -12.84 -7.65
CA GLN A 107 42.92 -13.34 -6.66
C GLN A 107 41.55 -13.76 -7.20
N THR A 108 40.97 -14.78 -6.56
CA THR A 108 39.65 -15.35 -6.81
C THR A 108 38.56 -14.25 -6.90
N PRO A 109 37.81 -14.16 -8.03
CA PRO A 109 36.80 -13.12 -8.27
C PRO A 109 35.68 -13.06 -7.21
N ILE A 110 35.47 -14.17 -6.50
CA ILE A 110 34.40 -14.34 -5.51
C ILE A 110 34.65 -13.48 -4.26
N TYR A 111 35.91 -13.24 -3.87
CA TYR A 111 36.22 -12.47 -2.66
C TYR A 111 35.95 -10.97 -2.87
N ASN A 112 36.34 -10.43 -4.03
CA ASN A 112 36.12 -9.01 -4.36
C ASN A 112 34.63 -8.66 -4.55
N MET A 113 33.81 -9.59 -5.03
CA MET A 113 32.37 -9.33 -5.22
C MET A 113 31.62 -9.21 -3.89
N ARG A 114 31.94 -10.04 -2.89
CA ARG A 114 31.26 -10.00 -1.59
C ARG A 114 31.56 -8.68 -0.86
N GLU A 115 32.81 -8.25 -0.88
CA GLU A 115 33.25 -6.99 -0.29
C GLU A 115 32.64 -5.78 -1.01
N THR A 116 32.43 -5.88 -2.33
CA THR A 116 31.77 -4.82 -3.12
C THR A 116 30.26 -4.74 -2.83
N ILE A 117 29.59 -5.88 -2.66
CA ILE A 117 28.15 -5.95 -2.35
C ILE A 117 27.88 -5.44 -0.92
N ASP A 118 28.69 -5.81 0.06
CA ASP A 118 28.56 -5.30 1.43
C ASP A 118 28.80 -3.76 1.48
N ASN A 119 29.76 -3.26 0.71
CA ASN A 119 29.97 -1.81 0.54
C ASN A 119 28.85 -1.10 -0.25
N PHE A 120 28.07 -1.84 -1.03
CA PHE A 120 26.95 -1.30 -1.80
C PHE A 120 25.68 -1.20 -0.94
N CYS A 121 25.39 -2.22 -0.15
CA CYS A 121 24.23 -2.30 0.74
C CYS A 121 24.31 -1.33 1.94
N THR A 122 25.49 -0.78 2.23
CA THR A 122 25.72 0.15 3.35
C THR A 122 25.68 1.63 2.92
N LYS A 123 25.54 1.94 1.63
CA LYS A 123 25.50 3.31 1.12
C LYS A 123 24.09 3.91 1.17
N PRO A 124 23.96 5.23 1.40
CA PRO A 124 22.68 5.91 1.34
C PRO A 124 22.03 5.78 -0.05
N LEU A 125 20.71 5.64 -0.06
CA LEU A 125 19.88 5.28 -1.23
C LEU A 125 20.16 6.14 -2.46
N ASP A 126 20.45 7.42 -2.26
CA ASP A 126 20.71 8.40 -3.32
C ASP A 126 21.98 8.07 -4.15
N ILE A 127 22.99 7.45 -3.52
CA ILE A 127 24.23 7.06 -4.21
C ILE A 127 24.01 5.76 -5.02
N ILE A 128 23.14 4.88 -4.52
CA ILE A 128 22.76 3.63 -5.19
C ILE A 128 22.02 3.96 -6.49
N GLU A 129 21.14 4.96 -6.47
CA GLU A 129 20.33 5.38 -7.61
C GLU A 129 21.20 5.95 -8.76
N ILE A 130 22.20 6.79 -8.43
CA ILE A 130 23.16 7.34 -9.41
C ILE A 130 24.00 6.23 -10.06
N PHE A 131 24.41 5.22 -9.29
CA PHE A 131 25.22 4.12 -9.82
C PHE A 131 24.42 3.19 -10.73
N ILE A 132 23.15 2.94 -10.40
CA ILE A 132 22.23 2.17 -11.25
C ILE A 132 21.98 2.90 -12.57
N ILE A 133 21.78 4.22 -12.53
CA ILE A 133 21.61 5.04 -13.75
C ILE A 133 22.86 4.96 -14.64
N ASN A 134 24.07 4.99 -14.07
CA ASN A 134 25.30 4.90 -14.85
C ASN A 134 25.57 3.50 -15.42
N LEU A 135 25.15 2.42 -14.73
CA LEU A 135 25.29 1.04 -15.21
C LEU A 135 24.25 0.64 -16.26
N ILE A 136 23.10 1.31 -16.31
CA ILE A 136 22.07 1.06 -17.34
C ILE A 136 22.44 1.72 -18.68
N ASN A 137 23.30 2.75 -18.66
CA ASN A 137 23.69 3.52 -19.84
C ASN A 137 24.98 3.04 -20.52
N PHE A 138 25.47 1.82 -20.20
CA PHE A 138 26.61 1.16 -20.85
C PHE A 138 26.19 -0.23 -21.36
#